data_AF-A0A150X8C6-F1
#
_entry.id   AF-A0A150X8C6-F1
#
_cell.length_a   1.000
_cell.length_b   1.000
_cell.length_c   1.000
_cell.angle_alpha   90.00
_cell.angle_beta   90.00
_cell.angle_gamma   90.00
#
_symmetry.space_group_name_H-M   'P 1'
#
loop_
_entity.id
_entity.type
_entity.pdbx_description
1 polymer ?
#
loop_
_entity_poly.entity_id
_entity_poly.type
_entity_poly.pdbx_seq_one_letter_code
_entity_poly.pdbx_strand_id
1 'polypeptide(L)'
;MVHKVVKWLSILFFTGVVIALIFLANFELFENESVLLEELNHEGKTIRIYYSPSNATIERSIVVMLKEVSGESSLAVFERFDVLNSYEFGSGDTLKLTLEDTFLNKGSIVEMKVYIPK
;
A
#
# COMPACT_ATOMS: atom_id res chain seq x y z
N MET A 1 -29.61 26.56 41.88
CA MET A 1 -28.30 26.82 41.25
C MET A 1 -27.65 25.51 40.77
N VAL A 2 -27.53 24.50 41.64
CA VAL A 2 -26.93 23.17 41.36
C VAL A 2 -27.54 22.47 40.13
N HIS A 3 -28.87 22.39 39.99
CA HIS A 3 -29.49 21.74 38.82
C HIS A 3 -29.16 22.38 37.47
N LYS A 4 -28.92 23.69 37.42
CA LYS A 4 -28.51 24.36 36.17
C LYS A 4 -27.08 23.97 35.82
N VAL A 5 -26.18 23.94 36.81
CA VAL A 5 -24.77 23.54 36.64
C VAL A 5 -24.66 22.08 36.17
N VAL A 6 -25.42 21.16 36.78
CA VAL A 6 -25.44 19.74 36.38
C VAL A 6 -25.91 19.57 34.94
N LYS A 7 -26.96 20.30 34.51
CA LYS A 7 -27.44 20.26 33.12
C LYS A 7 -26.37 20.73 32.13
N TRP A 8 -25.65 21.81 32.43
CA TRP A 8 -24.56 22.31 31.59
C TRP A 8 -23.41 21.31 31.50
N LEU A 9 -23.07 20.64 32.61
CA LEU A 9 -22.03 19.60 32.62
C LEU A 9 -22.41 18.41 31.74
N SER A 10 -23.67 17.97 31.80
CA SER A 10 -24.17 16.86 30.97
C SER A 10 -24.15 17.20 29.48
N ILE A 11 -24.52 18.43 29.12
CA ILE A 11 -24.46 18.90 27.72
C ILE A 11 -23.01 18.92 27.24
N LEU A 12 -22.09 19.45 28.05
CA LEU A 12 -20.67 19.51 27.69
C LEU A 12 -20.08 18.11 27.50
N PHE A 13 -20.41 17.17 28.40
CA PHE A 13 -19.98 15.79 28.30
C PHE A 13 -20.52 15.14 27.02
N PHE A 14 -21.82 15.28 26.74
CA PHE A 14 -22.43 14.69 25.56
C PHE A 14 -21.83 15.26 24.26
N THR A 15 -21.60 16.57 24.20
CA THR A 15 -20.91 17.21 23.07
C THR A 15 -19.49 16.68 22.90
N GLY A 16 -18.75 16.50 24.00
CA GLY A 16 -17.42 15.90 23.97
C GLY A 16 -17.41 14.47 23.42
N VAL A 17 -18.39 13.65 23.81
CA VAL A 17 -18.56 12.28 23.30
C VAL A 17 -18.88 12.29 21.81
N VAL A 18 -19.78 13.17 21.35
CA VAL A 18 -20.12 13.27 19.92
C VAL A 18 -18.90 13.69 19.10
N ILE A 19 -18.13 14.66 19.56
CA ILE A 19 -16.89 15.09 18.88
C ILE A 19 -15.89 13.93 18.81
N ALA A 20 -15.66 13.21 19.92
CA ALA A 20 -14.77 12.07 19.94
C ALA A 20 -15.20 10.95 18.97
N LEU A 21 -16.51 10.68 18.87
CA LEU A 21 -17.06 9.71 17.92
C LEU A 21 -16.88 10.15 16.47
N ILE A 22 -17.06 11.44 16.17
CA ILE A 22 -16.80 11.99 14.82
C ILE A 22 -15.32 11.83 14.48
N PHE A 23 -14.41 12.16 15.40
CA PHE A 23 -12.98 11.99 15.18
C PHE A 23 -12.60 10.51 15.01
N LEU A 24 -13.19 9.60 15.79
CA LEU A 24 -12.94 8.17 15.66
C LEU A 24 -13.47 7.59 14.34
N ALA A 25 -14.65 8.06 13.89
CA ALA A 25 -15.26 7.62 12.64
C ALA A 25 -14.53 8.13 11.39
N ASN A 26 -13.85 9.27 11.49
CA ASN A 26 -13.04 9.86 10.42
C ASN A 26 -11.54 9.66 10.64
N PHE A 27 -11.14 8.83 11.61
CA PHE A 27 -9.75 8.47 11.77
C PHE A 27 -9.42 7.46 10.67
N GLU A 28 -8.71 7.92 9.64
CA GLU A 28 -8.10 7.08 8.62
C GLU A 28 -7.04 6.19 9.29
N LEU A 29 -7.47 5.10 9.91
CA LEU A 29 -6.56 4.18 10.61
C LEU A 29 -5.57 3.51 9.63
N PHE A 30 -5.84 3.52 8.31
CA PHE A 30 -5.15 2.65 7.35
C PHE A 30 -5.01 3.20 5.92
N GLU A 31 -5.21 4.49 5.64
CA GLU A 31 -5.02 5.02 4.27
C GLU A 31 -3.54 5.27 3.96
N ASN A 32 -2.78 4.17 3.88
CA ASN A 32 -1.54 4.17 3.14
C ASN A 32 -1.87 3.62 1.75
N GLU A 33 -2.19 4.55 0.84
CA GLU A 33 -2.41 4.19 -0.55
C GLU A 33 -1.14 3.58 -1.15
N SER A 34 -1.32 2.54 -1.96
CA SER A 34 -0.21 1.96 -2.71
C SER A 34 0.25 2.96 -3.77
N VAL A 35 1.55 3.21 -3.82
CA VAL A 35 2.16 4.17 -4.75
C VAL A 35 2.54 3.45 -6.03
N LEU A 36 2.03 3.90 -7.17
CA LEU A 36 2.47 3.38 -8.47
C LEU A 36 3.93 3.78 -8.70
N LEU A 37 4.81 2.79 -8.86
CA LEU A 37 6.20 2.98 -9.20
C LEU A 37 6.40 3.04 -10.72
N GLU A 38 5.76 2.13 -11.45
CA GLU A 38 5.97 2.00 -12.90
C GLU A 38 4.77 1.35 -13.60
N GLU A 39 4.51 1.72 -14.85
CA GLU A 39 3.52 1.10 -15.72
C GLU A 39 4.18 0.62 -17.03
N LEU A 40 4.15 -0.70 -17.25
CA LEU A 40 4.80 -1.36 -18.37
C LEU A 40 3.76 -1.90 -19.35
N ASN A 41 4.06 -1.82 -20.65
CA ASN A 41 3.26 -2.47 -21.68
C ASN A 41 4.08 -3.56 -22.39
N HIS A 42 3.57 -4.78 -22.39
CA HIS A 42 4.22 -5.93 -23.02
C HIS A 42 3.19 -6.81 -23.73
N GLU A 43 3.38 -7.03 -25.04
CA GLU A 43 2.47 -7.86 -25.87
C GLU A 43 0.98 -7.50 -25.73
N GLY A 44 0.66 -6.21 -25.58
CA GLY A 44 -0.71 -5.72 -25.43
C GLY A 44 -1.29 -5.85 -24.01
N LYS A 45 -0.48 -6.25 -23.03
CA LYS A 45 -0.82 -6.29 -21.61
C LYS A 45 -0.20 -5.14 -20.87
N THR A 46 -0.95 -4.56 -19.94
CA THR A 46 -0.47 -3.50 -19.06
C THR A 46 -0.14 -4.10 -17.70
N ILE A 47 1.10 -3.93 -17.25
CA ILE A 47 1.61 -4.41 -15.97
C ILE A 47 1.92 -3.18 -15.12
N ARG A 48 1.50 -3.18 -13.86
CA ARG A 48 1.73 -2.08 -12.93
C ARG A 48 2.53 -2.58 -11.75
N ILE A 49 3.56 -1.83 -11.39
CA ILE A 49 4.40 -2.12 -10.24
C ILE A 49 4.08 -1.07 -9.19
N TYR A 50 3.66 -1.50 -8.01
CA TYR A 50 3.28 -0.64 -6.89
C TYR A 50 4.23 -0.86 -5.71
N TYR A 51 4.47 0.19 -4.95
CA TYR A 51 4.96 0.14 -3.58
C TYR A 51 3.76 0.18 -2.63
N SER A 52 3.64 -0.82 -1.77
CA SER A 52 2.58 -0.90 -0.77
C SER A 52 3.20 -0.76 0.63
N PRO A 53 2.94 0.35 1.35
CA PRO A 53 3.44 0.53 2.72
C PRO A 53 2.51 -0.15 3.74
N SER A 54 3.00 -1.12 4.52
CA SER A 54 2.30 -1.58 5.74
C SER A 54 2.74 -0.78 6.96
N ASN A 55 1.77 -0.29 7.75
CA ASN A 55 2.01 0.33 9.07
C ASN A 55 1.68 -0.62 10.24
N ALA A 56 1.03 -1.77 9.99
CA ALA A 56 0.70 -2.76 11.02
C ALA A 56 1.88 -3.70 11.33
N THR A 57 2.77 -3.86 10.36
CA THR A 57 4.01 -4.63 10.38
C THR A 57 5.07 -3.83 9.61
N ILE A 58 6.36 -4.04 9.84
CA ILE A 58 7.46 -3.42 9.04
C ILE A 58 7.47 -3.98 7.58
N GLU A 59 6.35 -4.53 7.13
CA GLU A 59 6.17 -5.24 5.86
C GLU A 59 5.85 -4.24 4.75
N ARG A 60 6.90 -3.58 4.27
CA ARG A 60 6.87 -2.90 2.98
C ARG A 60 6.86 -3.96 1.88
N SER A 61 6.15 -3.71 0.78
CA SER A 61 6.19 -4.63 -0.34
C SER A 61 6.18 -3.92 -1.68
N ILE A 62 6.80 -4.57 -2.67
CA ILE A 62 6.59 -4.25 -4.07
C ILE A 62 5.63 -5.27 -4.66
N VAL A 63 4.54 -4.77 -5.24
CA VAL A 63 3.46 -5.58 -5.81
C VAL A 63 3.43 -5.39 -7.30
N VAL A 64 3.40 -6.49 -8.05
CA VAL A 64 3.29 -6.49 -9.50
C VAL A 64 1.91 -6.98 -9.88
N MET A 65 1.15 -6.14 -10.56
CA MET A 65 -0.21 -6.44 -11.00
C MET A 65 -0.31 -6.43 -12.52
N LEU A 66 -1.14 -7.32 -13.04
CA LEU A 66 -1.59 -7.31 -14.42
C LEU A 66 -2.94 -6.59 -14.48
N LYS A 67 -3.03 -5.60 -15.35
CA LYS A 67 -4.28 -4.90 -15.65
C LYS A 67 -5.05 -5.67 -16.71
N GLU A 68 -6.22 -6.16 -16.31
CA GLU A 68 -7.18 -6.83 -17.17
C GLU A 68 -8.40 -5.93 -17.43
N VAL A 69 -9.27 -6.34 -18.34
CA VAL A 69 -10.50 -5.61 -18.66
C VAL A 69 -11.45 -5.57 -17.46
N SER A 70 -11.45 -6.62 -16.64
CA SER A 70 -12.32 -6.78 -15.46
C SER A 70 -11.74 -6.26 -14.16
N GLY A 71 -10.49 -5.79 -14.14
CA GLY A 71 -9.81 -5.34 -12.92
C GLY A 71 -8.30 -5.59 -12.95
N GLU A 72 -7.65 -5.52 -11.81
CA GLU A 72 -6.22 -5.85 -11.67
C GLU A 72 -6.07 -7.20 -10.96
N SER A 73 -5.16 -8.04 -11.46
CA SER A 73 -4.80 -9.33 -10.88
C SER A 73 -3.35 -9.30 -10.39
N SER A 74 -3.09 -9.79 -9.18
CA SER A 74 -1.73 -9.81 -8.62
C SER A 74 -0.91 -10.93 -9.27
N LEU A 75 0.23 -10.56 -9.87
CA LEU A 75 1.20 -11.50 -10.43
C LEU A 75 2.23 -11.94 -9.38
N ALA A 76 2.71 -11.00 -8.57
CA ALA A 76 3.70 -11.25 -7.54
C ALA A 76 3.67 -10.19 -6.45
N VAL A 77 4.02 -10.59 -5.22
CA VAL A 77 4.22 -9.70 -4.08
C VAL A 77 5.61 -10.00 -3.51
N PHE A 78 6.43 -8.97 -3.40
CA PHE A 78 7.78 -9.05 -2.85
C PHE A 78 7.83 -8.30 -1.52
N GLU A 79 7.73 -9.08 -0.44
CA GLU A 79 7.81 -8.55 0.92
C GLU A 79 9.22 -8.07 1.25
N ARG A 80 9.30 -7.03 2.09
CA ARG A 80 10.52 -6.39 2.59
C ARG A 80 11.35 -5.66 1.53
N PHE A 81 10.76 -5.34 0.39
CA PHE A 81 11.37 -4.47 -0.61
C PHE A 81 10.60 -3.17 -0.71
N ASP A 82 11.33 -2.07 -0.83
CA ASP A 82 10.77 -0.72 -0.90
C ASP A 82 11.30 0.09 -2.09
N VAL A 83 12.31 -0.41 -2.80
CA VAL A 83 12.87 0.24 -3.99
C VAL A 83 12.89 -0.71 -5.18
N LEU A 84 12.35 -0.22 -6.30
CA LEU A 84 12.54 -0.80 -7.63
C LEU A 84 13.74 -0.10 -8.28
N ASN A 85 14.87 -0.79 -8.42
CA ASN A 85 16.08 -0.24 -9.03
C ASN A 85 16.04 -0.31 -10.55
N SER A 86 15.61 -1.44 -11.11
CA SER A 86 15.49 -1.63 -12.55
C SER A 86 14.58 -2.80 -12.89
N TYR A 87 14.16 -2.86 -14.15
CA TYR A 87 13.38 -3.97 -14.70
C TYR A 87 13.85 -4.29 -16.12
N GLU A 88 13.67 -5.54 -16.53
CA GLU A 88 13.96 -6.00 -17.89
C GLU A 88 12.98 -7.11 -18.27
N PHE A 89 12.46 -7.08 -19.51
CA PHE A 89 11.77 -8.23 -20.07
C PHE A 89 12.80 -9.29 -20.45
N GLY A 90 12.71 -10.45 -19.81
CA GLY A 90 13.55 -11.60 -20.09
C GLY A 90 13.14 -12.33 -21.38
N SER A 91 13.79 -13.47 -21.63
CA SER A 91 13.40 -14.36 -22.73
C SER A 91 12.04 -15.01 -22.41
N GLY A 92 11.06 -14.84 -23.30
CA GLY A 92 9.67 -15.30 -23.10
C GLY A 92 8.84 -14.35 -22.24
N ASP A 93 7.74 -14.85 -21.66
CA ASP A 93 6.78 -14.05 -20.89
C ASP A 93 7.27 -13.80 -19.45
N THR A 94 8.50 -13.34 -19.27
CA THR A 94 9.09 -13.10 -17.94
C THR A 94 9.55 -11.67 -17.76
N LEU A 95 9.18 -11.08 -16.62
CA LEU A 95 9.67 -9.79 -16.15
C LEU A 95 10.70 -10.02 -15.05
N LYS A 96 11.92 -9.54 -15.26
CA LYS A 96 12.96 -9.51 -14.23
C LYS A 96 12.93 -8.16 -13.54
N LEU A 97 12.98 -8.17 -12.22
CA LEU A 97 12.99 -6.97 -11.37
C LEU A 97 14.23 -6.99 -10.50
N THR A 98 14.92 -5.86 -10.41
CA THR A 98 15.99 -5.64 -9.45
C THR A 98 15.43 -4.81 -8.31
N LEU A 99 15.29 -5.44 -7.14
CA LEU A 99 14.66 -4.84 -5.97
C LEU A 99 15.69 -4.61 -4.87
N GLU A 100 15.47 -3.60 -4.04
CA GLU A 100 16.32 -3.28 -2.89
C GLU A 100 15.49 -3.13 -1.61
N ASP A 101 16.02 -3.67 -0.51
CA ASP A 101 15.56 -3.44 0.86
C ASP A 101 16.47 -2.38 1.49
N THR A 102 15.99 -1.13 1.58
CA THR A 102 16.79 -0.04 2.15
C THR A 102 16.86 -0.06 3.68
N PHE A 103 16.07 -0.90 4.34
CA PHE A 103 15.96 -0.93 5.80
C PHE A 103 17.12 -1.69 6.45
N LEU A 104 17.72 -2.65 5.75
CA LEU A 104 18.93 -3.33 6.21
C LEU A 104 20.15 -2.45 5.93
N ASN A 105 21.01 -2.26 6.94
CA ASN A 105 22.23 -1.42 6.93
C ASN A 105 23.24 -1.72 5.79
N LYS A 106 23.02 -2.80 5.03
CA LYS A 106 23.60 -3.05 3.71
C LYS A 106 22.41 -3.37 2.81
N GLY A 107 21.92 -2.37 2.06
CA GLY A 107 20.81 -2.55 1.12
C GLY A 107 21.05 -3.79 0.27
N SER A 108 20.20 -4.80 0.43
CA SER A 108 20.35 -6.05 -0.29
C SER A 108 19.61 -5.94 -1.60
N ILE A 109 20.38 -5.82 -2.69
CA ILE A 109 19.85 -5.83 -4.05
C ILE A 109 19.62 -7.29 -4.46
N VAL A 110 18.40 -7.63 -4.85
CA VAL A 110 18.01 -8.98 -5.27
C VAL A 110 17.29 -8.92 -6.60
N GLU A 111 17.63 -9.86 -7.48
CA GLU A 111 16.90 -10.07 -8.73
C GLU A 111 15.75 -11.05 -8.53
N MET A 112 14.55 -10.62 -8.90
CA MET A 112 13.32 -11.40 -8.84
C MET A 112 12.74 -11.60 -10.23
N LYS A 113 12.01 -12.69 -10.43
CA LYS A 113 11.35 -13.01 -11.71
C LYS A 113 9.85 -13.13 -11.50
N VAL A 114 9.10 -12.53 -12.41
CA VAL A 114 7.64 -12.60 -12.48
C VAL A 114 7.26 -13.22 -13.82
N TYR A 115 6.38 -14.22 -13.79
CA TYR A 115 5.82 -14.80 -15.00
C TYR A 115 4.58 -14.01 -15.40
N ILE A 116 4.54 -13.56 -16.65
CA ILE A 116 3.42 -12.90 -17.26
C ILE A 116 2.58 -13.99 -17.93
N PRO A 117 1.33 -14.22 -17.53
CA PRO A 117 0.48 -15.19 -18.20
C PRO A 117 0.25 -14.77 -19.66
N LYS A 118 0.02 -15.72 -20.57
CA LYS A 118 -0.37 -15.47 -21.97
C LYS A 118 -1.83 -15.11 -22.12
#